data_AF-A0A0A7G0A5-F1
#
_entry.id   AF-A0A0A7G0A5-F1
#
_cell.length_a   1.000
_cell.length_b   1.000
_cell.length_c   1.000
_cell.angle_alpha   90.00
_cell.angle_beta   90.00
_cell.angle_gamma   90.00
#
_symmetry.space_group_name_H-M   'P 1'
#
loop_
_entity.id
_entity.type
_entity.pdbx_description
1 polymer ?
#
loop_
_entity_poly.entity_id
_entity_poly.type
_entity_poly.pdbx_seq_one_letter_code
_entity_poly.pdbx_strand_id
1 'polypeptide(L)'
;MEISVHDLLYDLKKKQCKDYRLFATKILFLLEIGYTGEDILEMLNSDNYIDEINKHLEIEKQSEVEYNLLQEVGTIYYHNELKISTPPVLINYDINTGELIKVEEEYFLEMKASYCIKDLFNYIKTKNCFYDLDNENTVIGSLKWLLKNYNLEIILYMIDTANDIIQVQNKKRIKIIDIKNYYEEAIEARNRKKSELIINGADKIVPRKRK
;
A
#
# COMPACT_ATOMS: atom_id res chain seq x y z
N MET A 1 -19.20 8.27 -7.33
CA MET A 1 -19.83 9.01 -6.21
C MET A 1 -19.31 8.33 -4.97
N GLU A 2 -18.59 9.03 -4.10
CA GLU A 2 -18.05 8.42 -2.89
C GLU A 2 -19.20 8.09 -1.94
N ILE A 3 -19.40 6.81 -1.62
CA ILE A 3 -20.41 6.36 -0.65
C ILE A 3 -19.87 6.65 0.74
N SER A 4 -20.55 7.49 1.51
CA SER A 4 -20.12 7.83 2.85
C SER A 4 -20.49 6.74 3.86
N VAL A 5 -19.77 6.69 4.98
CA VAL A 5 -20.12 5.82 6.12
C VAL A 5 -21.55 6.05 6.58
N HIS A 6 -22.03 7.29 6.52
CA HIS A 6 -23.39 7.64 6.89
C HIS A 6 -24.42 6.98 5.97
N ASP A 7 -24.13 6.86 4.68
CA ASP A 7 -25.01 6.21 3.70
C ASP A 7 -25.10 4.70 3.96
N LEU A 8 -23.97 4.05 4.24
CA LEU A 8 -23.91 2.62 4.57
C LEU A 8 -24.69 2.30 5.85
N LEU A 9 -24.53 3.12 6.88
CA LEU A 9 -25.25 2.97 8.14
C LEU A 9 -26.75 3.24 7.97
N TYR A 10 -27.11 4.18 7.11
CA TYR A 10 -28.50 4.46 6.78
C TYR A 10 -29.18 3.27 6.08
N ASP A 11 -28.51 2.64 5.11
CA ASP A 11 -29.04 1.46 4.43
C ASP A 11 -29.09 0.23 5.33
N LEU A 12 -28.10 0.02 6.21
CA LEU A 12 -28.16 -1.01 7.24
C LEU A 12 -29.37 -0.79 8.17
N LYS A 13 -29.68 0.46 8.52
CA LYS A 13 -30.82 0.80 9.38
C LYS A 13 -32.17 0.52 8.70
N LYS A 14 -32.29 0.75 7.39
CA LYS A 14 -33.51 0.41 6.61
C LYS A 14 -33.81 -1.09 6.63
N LYS A 15 -32.79 -1.95 6.70
CA LYS A 15 -32.96 -3.41 6.73
C LYS A 15 -33.47 -3.96 8.07
N GLN A 16 -33.79 -3.09 9.05
CA GLN A 16 -34.36 -3.45 10.35
C GLN A 16 -33.57 -4.58 11.07
N CYS A 17 -32.24 -4.56 10.93
CA CYS A 17 -31.37 -5.54 11.56
C CYS A 17 -31.53 -5.49 13.09
N LYS A 18 -31.84 -6.64 13.72
CA LYS A 18 -31.96 -6.76 15.19
C LYS A 18 -30.68 -6.37 15.92
N ASP A 19 -29.53 -6.60 15.29
CA ASP A 19 -28.19 -6.33 15.85
C ASP A 19 -27.48 -5.19 15.13
N TYR A 20 -28.20 -4.10 14.81
CA TYR A 20 -27.68 -2.94 14.09
C TYR A 20 -26.32 -2.45 14.60
N ARG A 21 -26.13 -2.34 15.93
CA ARG A 21 -24.86 -1.88 16.50
C ARG A 21 -23.70 -2.81 16.17
N LEU A 22 -23.93 -4.12 16.24
CA LEU A 22 -22.90 -5.11 15.94
C LEU A 22 -22.50 -5.05 14.47
N PHE A 23 -23.48 -4.94 13.57
CA PHE A 23 -23.21 -4.84 12.13
C PHE A 23 -22.61 -3.50 11.73
N ALA A 24 -22.97 -2.41 12.39
CA ALA A 24 -22.32 -1.12 12.21
C ALA A 24 -20.82 -1.21 12.56
N THR A 25 -20.47 -1.85 13.69
CA THR A 25 -19.06 -2.09 14.05
C THR A 25 -18.34 -2.95 13.02
N LYS A 26 -19.00 -3.97 12.47
CA LYS A 26 -18.45 -4.82 11.41
C LYS A 26 -18.20 -4.05 10.11
N ILE A 27 -19.13 -3.19 9.69
CA ILE A 27 -18.98 -2.33 8.51
C ILE A 27 -17.82 -1.36 8.70
N LEU A 28 -17.71 -0.73 9.88
CA LEU A 28 -16.59 0.16 10.20
C LEU A 28 -15.27 -0.60 10.14
N PHE A 29 -15.22 -1.81 10.68
CA PHE A 29 -14.03 -2.66 10.59
C PHE A 29 -13.68 -3.04 9.14
N LEU A 30 -14.68 -3.37 8.29
CA LEU A 30 -14.45 -3.64 6.87
C LEU A 30 -13.85 -2.43 6.15
N LEU A 31 -14.31 -1.21 6.46
CA LEU A 31 -13.72 0.01 5.95
C LEU A 31 -12.28 0.20 6.45
N GLU A 32 -12.01 -0.05 7.73
CA GLU A 32 -10.67 0.04 8.33
C GLU A 32 -9.68 -0.93 7.68
N ILE A 33 -10.12 -2.11 7.25
CA ILE A 33 -9.27 -3.10 6.57
C ILE A 33 -9.24 -2.91 5.04
N GLY A 34 -9.89 -1.87 4.50
CA GLY A 34 -9.72 -1.42 3.13
C GLY A 34 -10.83 -1.78 2.14
N TYR A 35 -11.95 -2.34 2.59
CA TYR A 35 -13.13 -2.47 1.72
C TYR A 35 -13.70 -1.08 1.41
N THR A 36 -14.15 -0.88 0.17
CA THR A 36 -14.76 0.38 -0.22
C THR A 36 -16.21 0.44 0.20
N GLY A 37 -16.79 1.65 0.22
CA GLY A 37 -18.22 1.80 0.41
C GLY A 37 -19.05 1.12 -0.70
N GLU A 38 -18.49 0.98 -1.90
CA GLU A 38 -19.15 0.28 -3.02
C GLU A 38 -19.21 -1.23 -2.75
N ASP A 39 -18.09 -1.83 -2.31
CA ASP A 39 -18.03 -3.25 -1.93
C ASP A 39 -19.01 -3.56 -0.79
N ILE A 40 -19.04 -2.71 0.24
CA ILE A 40 -19.94 -2.91 1.38
C ILE A 40 -21.39 -2.71 0.98
N LEU A 41 -21.69 -1.76 0.09
CA LEU A 41 -23.05 -1.56 -0.40
C LEU A 41 -23.50 -2.77 -1.23
N GLU A 42 -22.64 -3.37 -2.04
CA GLU A 42 -22.91 -4.60 -2.77
C GLU A 42 -23.23 -5.76 -1.80
N MET A 43 -22.41 -5.94 -0.77
CA MET A 43 -22.67 -6.91 0.31
C MET A 43 -24.01 -6.64 1.00
N LEU A 44 -24.29 -5.39 1.35
CA LEU A 44 -25.55 -5.00 1.98
C LEU A 44 -26.75 -5.25 1.07
N ASN A 45 -26.60 -5.13 -0.24
CA ASN A 45 -27.66 -5.36 -1.22
C ASN A 45 -27.95 -6.84 -1.47
N SER A 46 -27.07 -7.75 -1.04
CA SER A 46 -27.32 -9.18 -1.18
C SER A 46 -28.46 -9.66 -0.29
N ASP A 47 -29.14 -10.72 -0.75
CA ASP A 47 -30.26 -11.34 -0.04
C ASP A 47 -29.83 -11.93 1.32
N ASN A 48 -28.53 -12.23 1.47
CA ASN A 48 -27.97 -12.83 2.66
C ASN A 48 -26.76 -12.04 3.19
N TYR A 49 -26.90 -10.71 3.21
CA TYR A 49 -25.83 -9.76 3.59
C TYR A 49 -25.14 -10.06 4.91
N ILE A 50 -25.85 -10.69 5.85
CA ILE A 50 -25.28 -11.10 7.14
C ILE A 50 -24.18 -12.14 6.94
N ASP A 51 -24.49 -13.20 6.20
CA ASP A 51 -23.56 -14.29 5.94
C ASP A 51 -22.40 -13.83 5.05
N GLU A 52 -22.67 -12.91 4.13
CA GLU A 52 -21.67 -12.34 3.24
C GLU A 52 -20.66 -11.47 4.00
N ILE A 53 -21.15 -10.52 4.83
CA ILE A 53 -20.29 -9.74 5.73
C ILE A 53 -19.50 -10.67 6.67
N ASN A 54 -20.12 -11.69 7.24
CA ASN A 54 -19.44 -12.62 8.14
C ASN A 54 -18.36 -13.43 7.40
N LYS A 55 -18.62 -13.88 6.16
CA LYS A 55 -17.66 -14.61 5.34
C LYS A 55 -16.42 -13.76 5.08
N HIS A 56 -16.58 -12.49 4.71
CA HIS A 56 -15.45 -11.58 4.54
C HIS A 56 -14.69 -11.39 5.87
N LEU A 57 -15.37 -11.25 7.00
CA LEU A 57 -14.72 -11.17 8.32
C LEU A 57 -14.04 -12.49 8.75
N GLU A 58 -14.52 -13.65 8.31
CA GLU A 58 -13.95 -14.96 8.64
C GLU A 58 -12.75 -15.30 7.76
N ILE A 59 -12.79 -14.94 6.47
CA ILE A 59 -11.62 -14.96 5.58
C ILE A 59 -10.52 -14.13 6.22
N GLU A 60 -10.85 -12.93 6.69
CA GLU A 60 -9.94 -11.98 7.36
C GLU A 60 -9.52 -12.40 8.79
N LYS A 61 -10.19 -13.39 9.40
CA LYS A 61 -9.72 -14.01 10.65
C LYS A 61 -8.81 -15.20 10.40
N GLN A 62 -8.92 -15.85 9.24
CA GLN A 62 -8.12 -17.02 8.85
C GLN A 62 -6.83 -16.61 8.13
N SER A 63 -6.85 -15.52 7.36
CA SER A 63 -5.65 -14.77 7.06
C SER A 63 -5.46 -13.76 8.18
N GLU A 64 -4.36 -13.81 8.93
CA GLU A 64 -3.88 -12.62 9.61
C GLU A 64 -3.67 -11.54 8.55
N VAL A 65 -4.69 -10.75 8.23
CA VAL A 65 -4.54 -9.64 7.31
C VAL A 65 -3.79 -8.59 8.06
N GLU A 66 -2.49 -8.64 7.83
CA GLU A 66 -1.54 -7.61 8.11
C GLU A 66 -2.11 -6.27 7.64
N TYR A 67 -2.66 -5.51 8.61
CA TYR A 67 -3.29 -4.21 8.43
C TYR A 67 -2.64 -3.39 7.31
N ASN A 68 -3.46 -2.83 6.41
CA ASN A 68 -2.99 -1.92 5.38
C ASN A 68 -2.26 -0.74 6.05
N LEU A 69 -0.98 -0.56 5.72
CA LEU A 69 -0.11 0.47 6.28
C LEU A 69 -0.28 1.82 5.57
N LEU A 70 -1.05 1.87 4.48
CA LEU A 70 -1.44 3.11 3.82
C LEU A 70 -2.59 3.75 4.60
N GLN A 71 -2.31 4.92 5.17
CA GLN A 71 -3.22 5.57 6.12
C GLN A 71 -4.44 6.22 5.46
N GLU A 72 -4.35 6.67 4.20
CA GLU A 72 -5.43 7.41 3.54
C GLU A 72 -5.47 7.20 2.02
N VAL A 73 -6.66 6.92 1.48
CA VAL A 73 -6.95 6.93 0.04
C VAL A 73 -6.79 8.36 -0.48
N GLY A 74 -6.05 8.53 -1.58
CA GLY A 74 -5.80 9.86 -2.18
C GLY A 74 -4.57 10.59 -1.63
N THR A 75 -3.84 10.01 -0.66
CA THR A 75 -2.53 10.53 -0.27
C THR A 75 -1.50 10.25 -1.36
N ILE A 76 -0.78 11.29 -1.77
CA ILE A 76 0.34 11.16 -2.71
C ILE A 76 1.58 10.72 -1.93
N TYR A 77 2.01 9.49 -2.18
CA TYR A 77 3.29 8.98 -1.74
C TYR A 77 4.35 9.26 -2.83
N TYR A 78 5.51 9.75 -2.43
CA TYR A 78 6.63 10.08 -3.29
C TYR A 78 7.58 8.89 -3.48
N HIS A 79 7.60 7.95 -2.54
CA HIS A 79 8.43 6.75 -2.62
C HIS A 79 7.96 5.81 -3.74
N ASN A 80 8.90 5.31 -4.56
CA ASN A 80 8.57 4.49 -5.75
C ASN A 80 7.93 3.15 -5.39
N GLU A 81 8.32 2.55 -4.26
CA GLU A 81 7.72 1.29 -3.78
C GLU A 81 6.20 1.40 -3.52
N LEU A 82 5.69 2.62 -3.33
CA LEU A 82 4.26 2.87 -3.11
C LEU A 82 3.51 3.26 -4.38
N LYS A 83 4.18 3.20 -5.54
CA LYS A 83 3.64 3.57 -6.85
C LYS A 83 3.53 2.36 -7.76
N ILE A 84 2.55 2.41 -8.64
CA ILE A 84 2.37 1.51 -9.78
C ILE A 84 2.51 2.38 -11.02
N SER A 85 3.44 2.04 -11.90
CA SER A 85 3.59 2.68 -13.20
C SER A 85 3.47 1.66 -14.31
N THR A 86 3.13 2.13 -15.51
CA THR A 86 3.16 1.28 -16.71
C THR A 86 4.50 0.57 -16.82
N PRO A 87 4.49 -0.75 -17.10
CA PRO A 87 5.73 -1.48 -17.34
C PRO A 87 6.51 -0.84 -18.50
N PRO A 88 7.84 -0.99 -18.53
CA PRO A 88 8.64 -0.50 -19.63
C PRO A 88 8.16 -1.11 -20.95
N VAL A 89 8.17 -0.32 -22.03
CA VAL A 89 7.74 -0.77 -23.34
C VAL A 89 8.51 -2.02 -23.75
N LEU A 90 7.77 -3.09 -24.03
CA LEU A 90 8.33 -4.33 -24.52
C LEU A 90 8.38 -4.30 -26.05
N ILE A 91 9.56 -4.59 -26.60
CA ILE A 91 9.74 -4.84 -28.02
C ILE A 91 9.69 -6.36 -28.18
N ASN A 92 8.60 -6.87 -28.74
CA ASN A 92 8.44 -8.29 -29.04
C ASN A 92 8.85 -8.57 -30.48
N TYR A 93 9.49 -9.71 -30.70
CA TYR A 93 9.75 -10.21 -32.05
C TYR A 93 8.61 -11.16 -32.45
N ASP A 94 7.86 -10.79 -33.49
CA ASP A 94 6.83 -11.66 -34.04
C ASP A 94 7.47 -12.65 -35.03
N ILE A 95 7.44 -13.92 -34.65
CA ILE A 95 8.05 -15.02 -35.39
C ILE A 95 7.36 -15.25 -36.74
N ASN A 96 6.09 -14.85 -36.89
CA ASN A 96 5.33 -15.09 -38.12
C ASN A 96 5.53 -13.98 -39.16
N THR A 97 5.76 -12.74 -38.72
CA THR A 97 5.94 -11.57 -39.59
C THR A 97 7.40 -11.16 -39.73
N GLY A 98 8.28 -11.58 -38.82
CA GLY A 98 9.68 -11.19 -38.77
C GLY A 98 9.92 -9.76 -38.29
N GLU A 99 8.88 -9.11 -37.77
CA GLU A 99 8.91 -7.71 -37.35
C GLU A 99 9.08 -7.55 -35.84
N LEU A 100 9.69 -6.42 -35.45
CA LEU A 100 9.75 -5.98 -34.07
C LEU A 100 8.47 -5.20 -33.74
N ILE A 101 7.56 -5.82 -33.02
CA ILE A 101 6.32 -5.20 -32.56
C ILE A 101 6.57 -4.48 -31.24
N LYS A 102 6.38 -3.16 -31.27
CA LYS A 102 6.40 -2.33 -30.06
C LYS A 102 5.03 -2.40 -29.39
N VAL A 103 4.96 -3.05 -28.22
CA VAL A 103 3.74 -3.07 -27.41
C VAL A 103 3.78 -1.85 -26.49
N GLU A 104 3.18 -0.75 -26.95
CA GLU A 104 3.02 0.47 -26.15
C GLU A 104 1.71 0.39 -25.36
N GLU A 105 1.83 0.31 -24.03
CA GLU A 105 0.71 0.58 -23.13
C GLU A 105 0.62 2.08 -22.83
N GLU A 106 -0.59 2.60 -22.59
CA GLU A 106 -0.76 3.99 -22.15
C GLU A 106 -0.01 4.21 -20.83
N TYR A 107 0.81 5.27 -20.77
CA TYR A 107 1.52 5.63 -19.54
C TYR A 107 0.52 6.02 -18.43
N PHE A 108 0.63 5.38 -17.27
CA PHE A 108 -0.07 5.72 -16.05
C PHE A 108 0.88 5.68 -14.86
N LEU A 109 0.53 6.45 -13.82
CA LEU A 109 1.19 6.45 -12.53
C LEU A 109 0.10 6.51 -11.46
N GLU A 110 -0.03 5.45 -10.68
CA GLU A 110 -1.03 5.30 -9.64
C GLU A 110 -0.36 4.98 -8.30
N MET A 111 -1.03 5.27 -7.19
CA MET A 111 -0.57 4.82 -5.88
C MET A 111 -1.08 3.39 -5.64
N LYS A 112 -0.30 2.57 -4.95
CA LYS A 112 -0.78 1.25 -4.49
C LYS A 112 -2.03 1.44 -3.63
N ALA A 113 -3.03 0.58 -3.81
CA ALA A 113 -4.25 0.60 -2.98
C ALA A 113 -4.02 -0.01 -1.59
N SER A 114 -3.09 -0.96 -1.48
CA SER A 114 -2.73 -1.62 -0.23
C SER A 114 -1.22 -1.83 -0.12
N TYR A 115 -0.70 -1.74 1.10
CA TYR A 115 0.68 -2.10 1.43
C TYR A 115 0.73 -2.67 2.86
N CYS A 116 1.06 -3.94 3.01
CA CYS A 116 1.04 -4.64 4.29
C CYS A 116 2.45 -4.82 4.90
N ILE A 117 2.54 -5.40 6.10
CA ILE A 117 3.85 -5.59 6.76
C ILE A 117 4.71 -6.63 6.03
N LYS A 118 4.11 -7.60 5.34
CA LYS A 118 4.79 -8.55 4.46
C LYS A 118 5.32 -7.89 3.20
N ASP A 119 4.61 -6.92 2.64
CA ASP A 119 5.16 -6.10 1.54
C ASP A 119 6.41 -5.35 2.03
N LEU A 120 6.35 -4.73 3.22
CA LEU A 120 7.50 -4.08 3.85
C LEU A 120 8.65 -5.06 4.10
N PHE A 121 8.36 -6.26 4.60
CA PHE A 121 9.36 -7.30 4.84
C PHE A 121 10.00 -7.79 3.54
N ASN A 122 9.20 -8.04 2.50
CA ASN A 122 9.67 -8.42 1.18
C ASN A 122 10.54 -7.32 0.57
N TYR A 123 10.15 -6.06 0.70
CA TYR A 123 10.94 -4.92 0.26
C TYR A 123 12.31 -4.90 0.94
N ILE A 124 12.37 -5.11 2.25
CA ILE A 124 13.62 -5.19 3.01
C ILE A 124 14.53 -6.31 2.52
N LYS A 125 13.97 -7.48 2.16
CA LYS A 125 14.75 -8.60 1.60
C LYS A 125 15.43 -8.27 0.27
N THR A 126 14.91 -7.29 -0.47
CA THR A 126 15.57 -6.82 -1.72
C THR A 126 16.83 -5.99 -1.45
N LYS A 127 17.08 -5.59 -0.20
CA LYS A 127 18.19 -4.71 0.19
C LYS A 127 19.31 -5.50 0.83
N ASN A 128 20.55 -5.16 0.48
CA ASN A 128 21.75 -5.90 0.90
C ASN A 128 22.38 -5.36 2.20
N CYS A 129 21.68 -4.48 2.93
CA CYS A 129 22.20 -3.80 4.11
C CYS A 129 21.83 -4.43 5.45
N PHE A 130 20.95 -5.44 5.48
CA PHE A 130 20.49 -6.10 6.71
C PHE A 130 21.13 -7.47 6.90
N TYR A 131 21.36 -7.87 8.15
CA TYR A 131 21.87 -9.21 8.47
C TYR A 131 20.93 -10.06 9.33
N ASP A 132 19.90 -9.47 9.95
CA ASP A 132 18.99 -10.11 10.89
C ASP A 132 17.69 -10.59 10.24
N LEU A 133 17.75 -10.99 8.96
CA LEU A 133 16.57 -11.37 8.17
C LEU A 133 16.09 -12.83 8.40
N ASP A 134 16.88 -13.65 9.08
CA ASP A 134 16.62 -15.09 9.23
C ASP A 134 15.45 -15.41 10.19
N ASN A 135 15.14 -14.49 11.11
CA ASN A 135 14.08 -14.66 12.10
C ASN A 135 12.93 -13.69 11.82
N GLU A 136 11.95 -14.16 11.06
CA GLU A 136 10.78 -13.38 10.64
C GLU A 136 10.04 -12.73 11.82
N ASN A 137 9.86 -13.43 12.95
CA ASN A 137 9.20 -12.86 14.14
C ASN A 137 9.96 -11.66 14.72
N THR A 138 11.29 -11.73 14.74
CA THR A 138 12.16 -10.64 15.23
C THR A 138 12.12 -9.44 14.27
N VAL A 139 12.13 -9.72 12.97
CA VAL A 139 11.98 -8.71 11.92
C VAL A 139 10.62 -8.02 12.06
N ILE A 140 9.53 -8.77 12.10
CA ILE A 140 8.17 -8.24 12.26
C ILE A 140 8.06 -7.41 13.54
N GLY A 141 8.63 -7.86 14.65
CA GLY A 141 8.66 -7.07 15.90
C GLY A 141 9.37 -5.72 15.73
N SER A 142 10.48 -5.71 15.00
CA SER A 142 11.23 -4.49 14.68
C SER A 142 10.44 -3.56 13.75
N LEU A 143 9.76 -4.11 12.74
CA LEU A 143 8.90 -3.35 11.83
C LEU A 143 7.70 -2.74 12.55
N LYS A 144 7.04 -3.50 13.44
CA LYS A 144 5.94 -2.97 14.27
C LYS A 144 6.41 -1.83 15.16
N TRP A 145 7.61 -1.92 15.74
CA TRP A 145 8.19 -0.82 16.51
C TRP A 145 8.46 0.41 15.61
N LEU A 146 9.03 0.22 14.42
CA LEU A 146 9.29 1.31 13.48
C LEU A 146 7.99 2.00 13.04
N LEU A 147 6.97 1.23 12.64
CA LEU A 147 5.67 1.74 12.23
C LEU A 147 4.92 2.49 13.34
N LYS A 148 5.21 2.17 14.61
CA LYS A 148 4.67 2.92 15.75
C LYS A 148 5.30 4.30 15.92
N ASN A 149 6.55 4.48 15.49
CA ASN A 149 7.32 5.70 15.71
C ASN A 149 7.49 6.57 14.44
N TYR A 150 7.32 5.98 13.26
CA TYR A 150 7.58 6.63 11.98
C TYR A 150 6.50 6.27 10.95
N ASN A 151 6.24 7.21 10.03
CA ASN A 151 5.37 6.95 8.88
C ASN A 151 6.01 5.95 7.91
N LEU A 152 5.17 5.10 7.28
CA LEU A 152 5.60 4.09 6.32
C LEU A 152 6.52 4.66 5.24
N GLU A 153 6.14 5.79 4.63
CA GLU A 153 6.94 6.41 3.58
C GLU A 153 8.35 6.77 4.06
N ILE A 154 8.46 7.31 5.28
CA ILE A 154 9.76 7.66 5.88
C ILE A 154 10.58 6.39 6.17
N ILE A 155 9.94 5.32 6.63
CA ILE A 155 10.61 4.03 6.85
C ILE A 155 11.20 3.51 5.53
N LEU A 156 10.47 3.60 4.43
CA LEU A 156 10.97 3.20 3.11
C LEU A 156 12.18 4.04 2.67
N TYR A 157 12.15 5.36 2.89
CA TYR A 157 13.31 6.23 2.63
C TYR A 157 14.51 5.92 3.55
N MET A 158 14.29 5.56 4.82
CA MET A 158 15.37 5.11 5.71
C MET A 158 16.03 3.84 5.18
N ILE A 159 15.22 2.88 4.71
CA ILE A 159 15.71 1.62 4.15
C ILE A 159 16.61 1.89 2.94
N ASP A 160 16.15 2.73 2.01
CA ASP A 160 16.91 3.09 0.81
C ASP A 160 18.20 3.82 1.17
N THR A 161 18.11 4.80 2.06
CA THR A 161 19.27 5.61 2.47
C THR A 161 20.31 4.77 3.21
N ALA A 162 19.86 3.90 4.12
CA ALA A 162 20.75 2.97 4.81
C ALA A 162 21.42 2.01 3.81
N ASN A 163 20.66 1.48 2.85
CA ASN A 163 21.19 0.61 1.81
C ASN A 163 22.27 1.31 0.98
N ASP A 164 22.00 2.51 0.49
CA ASP A 164 22.90 3.27 -0.37
C ASP A 164 24.17 3.66 0.37
N ILE A 165 24.06 4.18 1.60
CA ILE A 165 25.22 4.56 2.41
C ILE A 165 26.08 3.34 2.73
N ILE A 166 25.47 2.21 3.10
CA ILE A 166 26.21 1.00 3.44
C ILE A 166 26.94 0.44 2.22
N GLN A 167 26.30 0.44 1.06
CA GLN A 167 26.92 -0.03 -0.19
C GLN A 167 28.03 0.92 -0.66
N VAL A 168 27.78 2.22 -0.71
CA VAL A 168 28.74 3.22 -1.21
C VAL A 168 29.96 3.33 -0.30
N GLN A 169 29.75 3.30 1.02
CA GLN A 169 30.84 3.44 2.01
C GLN A 169 31.42 2.09 2.46
N ASN A 170 30.95 0.98 1.88
CA ASN A 170 31.32 -0.39 2.24
C ASN A 170 31.28 -0.64 3.76
N LYS A 171 30.23 -0.14 4.42
CA LYS A 171 30.02 -0.29 5.85
C LYS A 171 29.50 -1.70 6.18
N LYS A 172 29.58 -2.07 7.46
CA LYS A 172 28.95 -3.30 7.94
C LYS A 172 27.44 -3.22 7.79
N ARG A 173 26.83 -4.36 7.47
CA ARG A 173 25.38 -4.56 7.55
C ARG A 173 24.87 -4.27 8.96
N ILE A 174 23.64 -3.81 9.05
CA ILE A 174 22.99 -3.36 10.29
C ILE A 174 21.77 -4.22 10.61
N LYS A 175 21.21 -4.05 11.81
CA LYS A 175 19.90 -4.60 12.14
C LYS A 175 18.81 -3.74 11.53
N ILE A 176 17.64 -4.32 11.28
CA ILE A 176 16.47 -3.56 10.80
C ILE A 176 16.13 -2.40 11.74
N ILE A 177 16.18 -2.61 13.06
CA ILE A 177 15.83 -1.57 14.03
C ILE A 177 16.78 -0.35 14.00
N ASP A 178 17.97 -0.51 13.42
CA ASP A 178 19.01 0.52 13.36
C ASP A 178 18.83 1.47 12.17
N ILE A 179 17.86 1.22 11.27
CA ILE A 179 17.54 2.17 10.18
C ILE A 179 17.10 3.55 10.70
N LYS A 180 16.59 3.60 11.93
CA LYS A 180 16.23 4.86 12.61
C LYS A 180 17.39 5.86 12.69
N ASN A 181 18.63 5.37 12.65
CA ASN A 181 19.82 6.21 12.66
C ASN A 181 20.02 6.99 11.34
N TYR A 182 19.24 6.67 10.30
CA TYR A 182 19.26 7.33 8.99
C TYR A 182 18.03 8.21 8.76
N TYR A 183 17.33 8.60 9.84
CA TYR A 183 16.10 9.40 9.77
C TYR A 183 16.31 10.74 9.08
N GLU A 184 17.38 11.46 9.42
CA GLU A 184 17.65 12.80 8.89
C GLU A 184 17.93 12.73 7.39
N GLU A 185 18.80 11.81 6.97
CA GLU A 185 19.12 11.62 5.56
C GLU A 185 17.90 11.12 4.75
N ALA A 186 17.04 10.31 5.36
CA ALA A 186 15.77 9.88 4.76
C ALA A 186 14.80 11.04 4.53
N ILE A 187 14.71 11.98 5.47
CA ILE A 187 13.89 13.20 5.31
C ILE A 187 14.43 14.06 4.17
N GLU A 188 15.74 14.25 4.12
CA GLU A 188 16.37 15.00 3.03
C GLU A 188 16.10 14.36 1.67
N ALA A 189 16.26 13.03 1.56
CA ALA A 189 15.99 12.28 0.34
C ALA A 189 14.52 12.41 -0.09
N ARG A 190 13.57 12.29 0.84
CA ARG A 190 12.15 12.50 0.58
C ARG A 190 11.84 13.91 0.09
N ASN A 191 12.37 14.92 0.76
CA ASN A 191 12.12 16.32 0.42
C ASN A 191 12.73 16.68 -0.95
N ARG A 192 13.91 16.13 -1.27
CA ARG A 192 14.51 16.25 -2.60
C ARG A 192 13.61 15.62 -3.65
N LYS A 193 13.15 14.38 -3.45
CA LYS A 193 12.26 13.67 -4.38
C LYS A 193 10.95 14.43 -4.61
N LYS A 194 10.36 14.95 -3.54
CA LYS A 194 9.16 15.80 -3.61
C LYS A 194 9.42 17.04 -4.45
N SER A 195 10.53 17.74 -4.20
CA SER A 195 10.90 18.96 -4.93
C SER A 195 11.12 18.69 -6.42
N GLU A 196 11.81 17.61 -6.77
CA GLU A 196 12.00 17.16 -8.16
C GLU A 196 10.66 16.92 -8.87
N LEU A 197 9.73 16.25 -8.20
CA LEU A 197 8.41 15.95 -8.78
C LEU A 197 7.55 17.20 -8.99
N ILE A 198 7.63 18.17 -8.07
CA ILE A 198 6.98 19.48 -8.21
C ILE A 198 7.59 20.25 -9.39
N ILE A 199 8.92 20.31 -9.49
CA ILE A 199 9.62 21.05 -10.57
C ILE A 199 9.29 20.45 -11.93
N ASN A 200 9.19 19.12 -12.03
CA ASN A 200 8.90 18.42 -13.28
C ASN A 200 7.40 18.44 -13.67
N GLY A 201 6.54 19.08 -12.87
CA GLY A 201 5.09 19.13 -13.11
C GLY A 201 4.41 17.75 -13.05
N ALA A 202 5.07 16.76 -12.45
CA ALA A 202 4.59 15.40 -12.26
C ALA A 202 3.63 15.28 -11.04
N ASP A 203 3.35 16.40 -10.37
CA ASP A 203 2.34 16.54 -9.32
C ASP A 203 0.93 16.83 -9.87
N LYS A 204 0.79 17.07 -11.18
CA LYS A 204 -0.50 17.30 -11.81
C LYS A 204 -1.27 15.98 -11.92
N ILE A 205 -2.22 15.80 -11.01
CA ILE A 205 -3.27 14.79 -11.11
C ILE A 205 -4.02 15.03 -12.42
N VAL A 206 -3.89 14.12 -13.39
CA VAL A 206 -4.75 14.09 -14.58
C VAL A 206 -5.89 13.11 -14.29
N PRO A 207 -7.08 13.59 -13.88
CA PRO A 207 -8.22 12.70 -13.69
C PRO A 207 -8.58 12.08 -15.05
N ARG A 208 -8.48 10.75 -15.13
CA ARG A 208 -8.94 10.00 -16.30
C ARG A 208 -10.46 10.12 -16.37
N LYS A 209 -11.00 10.82 -17.36
CA LYS A 209 -12.44 10.82 -17.64
C LYS A 209 -12.85 9.38 -18.00
N ARG A 210 -13.66 8.74 -17.16
CA ARG A 210 -14.29 7.45 -17.48
C ARG A 210 -15.12 7.62 -18.76
N LYS A 211 -14.86 6.79 -19.77
CA LYS A 211 -15.74 6.59 -20.93
C LYS A 211 -16.79 5.54 -20.59
#